data_AF-A0A7X1C6T3-F1
#
_entry.id   AF-A0A7X1C6T3-F1
#
_cell.length_a   1.000
_cell.length_b   1.000
_cell.length_c   1.000
_cell.angle_alpha   90.00
_cell.angle_beta   90.00
_cell.angle_gamma   90.00
#
_symmetry.space_group_name_H-M   'P 1'
#
loop_
_entity.id
_entity.type
_entity.pdbx_description
1 polymer ?
#
loop_
_entity_poly.entity_id
_entity_poly.type
_entity_poly.pdbx_seq_one_letter_code
_entity_poly.pdbx_strand_id
1 'polypeptide(L)'
;MEFEYFGAEGEDAESEVNNDFELEKQLAFFVVNFHMTKHDFEELTEVEKNFIMKEWENKVIFESTMLRNAVLNAEQNLNRKRNSRFIDLHKKRQKKADVNYTVNALQTISENEAQEGKGWIDRIYQANGLSRPKNKEERGKMNGRF
;
A
#
# COMPACT_ATOMS: atom_id res chain seq x y z
N MET A 1 28.76 10.93 -4.52
CA MET A 1 27.28 11.04 -4.67
C MET A 1 26.67 10.93 -3.27
N GLU A 2 25.78 11.84 -2.89
CA GLU A 2 25.17 11.84 -1.56
C GLU A 2 23.95 10.90 -1.53
N PHE A 3 23.88 10.04 -0.51
CA PHE A 3 22.68 9.21 -0.29
C PHE A 3 21.56 10.10 0.22
N GLU A 4 20.39 10.04 -0.42
CA GLU A 4 19.26 10.92 -0.09
C GLU A 4 18.66 10.60 1.29
N TYR A 5 18.64 9.32 1.66
CA TYR A 5 18.04 8.84 2.90
C TYR A 5 19.06 8.47 3.97
N PHE A 6 20.30 8.17 3.56
CA PHE A 6 21.41 7.89 4.47
C PHE A 6 22.35 9.09 4.65
N GLY A 7 22.06 10.22 4.01
CA GLY A 7 22.77 11.49 4.22
C GLY A 7 22.55 11.98 5.65
N ALA A 8 23.65 12.33 6.32
CA ALA A 8 23.60 12.83 7.69
C ALA A 8 23.01 14.24 7.70
N GLU A 9 21.80 14.41 8.26
CA GLU A 9 21.35 15.74 8.73
C GLU A 9 22.28 16.18 9.87
N GLY A 10 23.37 16.90 9.56
CA GLY A 10 24.23 17.50 10.59
C GLY A 10 25.69 17.84 10.26
N GLU A 11 26.20 17.61 9.05
CA GLU A 11 27.64 17.83 8.74
C GLU A 11 27.90 19.03 7.82
N ASP A 12 27.46 20.23 8.23
CA ASP A 12 27.90 21.49 7.60
C ASP A 12 29.35 21.89 8.00
N ALA A 13 30.11 21.01 8.67
CA ALA A 13 31.43 21.34 9.23
C ALA A 13 32.61 20.50 8.70
N GLU A 14 32.39 19.48 7.86
CA GLU A 14 33.47 18.61 7.34
C GLU A 14 33.56 18.57 5.79
N SER A 15 33.05 19.59 5.11
CA SER A 15 32.93 19.61 3.65
C SER A 15 34.22 19.93 2.88
N GLU A 16 35.36 20.18 3.53
CA GLU A 16 36.59 20.58 2.82
C GLU A 16 37.69 19.51 2.72
N VAL A 17 37.62 18.36 3.40
CA VAL A 17 38.71 17.36 3.33
C VAL A 17 38.19 15.93 3.39
N ASN A 18 37.73 15.35 2.27
CA ASN A 18 37.78 13.89 2.11
C ASN A 18 37.58 13.37 0.67
N ASN A 19 38.19 14.03 -0.31
CA ASN A 19 38.14 13.58 -1.72
C ASN A 19 39.20 12.52 -2.05
N ASP A 20 40.15 12.24 -1.14
CA ASP A 20 41.31 11.40 -1.43
C ASP A 20 40.98 9.90 -1.58
N PHE A 21 39.78 9.47 -1.20
CA PHE A 21 39.39 8.05 -1.18
C PHE A 21 37.98 7.74 -1.70
N GLU A 22 37.36 8.62 -2.49
CA GLU A 22 35.98 8.42 -2.97
C GLU A 22 35.85 7.13 -3.82
N LEU A 23 36.86 6.85 -4.66
CA LEU A 23 36.88 5.66 -5.50
C LEU A 23 37.00 4.37 -4.67
N GLU A 24 37.87 4.37 -3.66
CA GLU A 24 38.07 3.25 -2.74
C GLU A 24 36.83 2.99 -1.89
N LYS A 25 36.14 4.04 -1.44
CA LYS A 25 34.86 3.93 -0.73
C LYS A 25 33.79 3.29 -1.61
N GLN A 26 33.65 3.74 -2.86
CA GLN A 26 32.73 3.14 -3.81
C GLN A 26 33.10 1.68 -4.09
N LEU A 27 34.37 1.38 -4.39
CA LEU A 27 34.83 0.01 -4.60
C LEU A 27 34.49 -0.88 -3.40
N ALA A 28 34.78 -0.44 -2.18
CA ALA A 28 34.46 -1.18 -0.96
C ALA A 28 32.94 -1.44 -0.84
N PHE A 29 32.11 -0.42 -1.08
CA PHE A 29 30.66 -0.57 -1.10
C PHE A 29 30.21 -1.64 -2.11
N PHE A 30 30.74 -1.61 -3.34
CA PHE A 30 30.35 -2.55 -4.38
C PHE A 30 30.80 -3.98 -4.11
N VAL A 31 32.04 -4.15 -3.63
CA VAL A 31 32.60 -5.46 -3.25
C VAL A 31 31.81 -6.07 -2.11
N VAL A 32 31.49 -5.30 -1.06
CA VAL A 32 30.79 -5.81 0.13
C VAL A 32 29.34 -6.16 -0.16
N ASN A 33 28.61 -5.30 -0.89
CA ASN A 33 27.17 -5.47 -1.09
C ASN A 33 26.83 -6.37 -2.28
N PHE A 34 27.64 -6.36 -3.34
CA PHE A 34 27.34 -7.06 -4.60
C PHE A 34 28.36 -8.14 -4.95
N HIS A 35 29.40 -8.35 -4.14
CA HIS A 35 30.44 -9.36 -4.38
C HIS A 35 31.15 -9.19 -5.74
N MET A 36 31.20 -7.95 -6.23
CA MET A 36 31.87 -7.63 -7.49
C MET A 36 33.39 -7.63 -7.32
N THR A 37 34.11 -7.96 -8.38
CA THR A 37 35.57 -7.80 -8.40
C THR A 37 35.95 -6.36 -8.72
N LYS A 38 37.20 -5.98 -8.45
CA LYS A 38 37.72 -4.66 -8.83
C LYS A 38 37.61 -4.41 -10.33
N HIS A 39 37.83 -5.45 -11.14
CA HIS A 39 37.72 -5.34 -12.60
C HIS A 39 36.29 -5.01 -13.03
N ASP A 40 35.29 -5.73 -12.53
CA ASP A 40 33.89 -5.48 -12.86
C ASP A 40 33.45 -4.07 -12.45
N PHE A 41 33.98 -3.56 -11.33
CA PHE A 41 33.72 -2.18 -10.88
C PHE A 41 34.35 -1.12 -11.80
N GLU A 42 35.54 -1.38 -12.34
CA GLU A 42 36.22 -0.47 -13.27
C GLU A 42 35.57 -0.45 -14.65
N GLU A 43 34.91 -1.54 -15.05
CA GLU A 43 34.14 -1.61 -16.30
C GLU A 43 32.85 -0.78 -16.28
N LEU A 44 32.27 -0.55 -15.10
CA LEU A 44 31.07 0.27 -14.96
C LEU A 44 31.34 1.76 -15.20
N THR A 45 30.45 2.39 -15.96
CA THR A 45 30.41 3.85 -16.06
C THR A 45 29.96 4.48 -14.75
N GLU A 46 30.34 5.74 -14.52
CA GLU A 46 29.92 6.47 -13.32
C GLU A 46 28.40 6.58 -13.19
N VAL A 47 27.69 6.71 -14.32
CA VAL A 47 26.23 6.73 -14.38
C VAL A 47 25.64 5.41 -13.91
N GLU A 48 26.19 4.27 -14.35
CA GLU A 48 25.72 2.96 -13.93
C GLU A 48 25.97 2.70 -12.44
N LYS A 49 27.15 3.11 -11.93
CA LYS A 49 27.46 3.04 -10.49
C LYS A 49 26.41 3.79 -9.66
N ASN A 50 26.09 5.01 -10.09
CA ASN A 50 25.09 5.85 -9.44
C ASN A 50 23.69 5.21 -9.44
N PHE A 51 23.25 4.63 -10.56
CA PHE A 51 21.97 3.92 -10.62
C PHE A 51 21.95 2.70 -9.71
N ILE A 52 23.01 1.91 -9.66
CA ILE A 52 23.09 0.73 -8.79
C ILE A 52 23.04 1.14 -7.32
N MET A 53 23.78 2.19 -6.93
CA MET A 53 23.72 2.73 -5.57
C MET A 53 22.31 3.22 -5.22
N LYS A 54 21.65 3.92 -6.13
CA LYS A 54 20.28 4.41 -5.91
C LYS A 54 19.26 3.28 -5.75
N GLU A 55 19.35 2.27 -6.60
CA GLU A 55 18.47 1.10 -6.51
C GLU A 55 18.72 0.28 -5.25
N TRP A 56 19.96 0.19 -4.79
CA TRP A 56 20.27 -0.42 -3.49
C TRP A 56 19.66 0.35 -2.32
N GLU A 57 19.78 1.68 -2.32
CA GLU A 57 19.14 2.53 -1.32
C GLU A 57 17.61 2.29 -1.31
N ASN A 58 16.97 2.36 -2.48
CA ASN A 58 15.54 2.08 -2.64
C ASN A 58 15.16 0.70 -2.09
N LYS A 59 15.96 -0.33 -2.38
CA LYS A 59 15.76 -1.69 -1.87
C LYS A 59 15.83 -1.75 -0.35
N VAL A 60 16.87 -1.18 0.27
CA VAL A 60 17.04 -1.19 1.74
C VAL A 60 15.88 -0.46 2.43
N ILE A 61 15.45 0.68 1.89
CA ILE A 61 14.30 1.43 2.39
C ILE A 61 13.01 0.61 2.25
N PHE A 62 12.82 -0.06 1.11
CA PHE A 62 11.67 -0.92 0.88
C PHE A 62 11.63 -2.08 1.87
N GLU A 63 12.74 -2.79 2.06
CA GLU A 63 12.85 -3.93 2.97
C GLU A 63 12.60 -3.51 4.43
N SER A 64 13.23 -2.42 4.89
CA SER A 64 13.02 -1.90 6.25
C SER A 64 11.58 -1.43 6.47
N THR A 65 10.98 -0.79 5.46
CA THR A 65 9.56 -0.40 5.48
C THR A 65 8.64 -1.60 5.53
N MET A 66 8.94 -2.64 4.74
CA MET A 66 8.16 -3.87 4.71
C MET A 66 8.23 -4.60 6.07
N LEU A 67 9.41 -4.67 6.67
CA LEU A 67 9.60 -5.24 8.00
C LEU A 67 8.82 -4.48 9.07
N ARG A 68 8.92 -3.15 9.08
CA ARG A 68 8.15 -2.28 9.99
C ARG A 68 6.65 -2.56 9.86
N ASN A 69 6.14 -2.60 8.62
CA ASN A 69 4.73 -2.88 8.35
C ASN A 69 4.32 -4.29 8.80
N ALA A 70 5.19 -5.29 8.63
CA ALA A 70 4.95 -6.65 9.08
C ALA A 70 4.81 -6.74 10.60
N VAL A 71 5.69 -6.08 11.35
CA VAL A 71 5.65 -6.03 12.81
C VAL A 71 4.37 -5.36 13.30
N LEU A 72 4.03 -4.19 12.75
CA LEU A 72 2.80 -3.47 13.12
C LEU A 72 1.54 -4.27 12.78
N ASN A 73 1.52 -4.96 11.64
CA ASN A 73 0.41 -5.83 11.26
C ASN A 73 0.28 -7.03 12.23
N ALA A 74 1.39 -7.62 12.65
CA ALA A 74 1.40 -8.71 13.62
C ALA A 74 0.86 -8.26 14.98
N GLU A 75 1.29 -7.11 15.48
CA GLU A 75 0.79 -6.50 16.72
C GLU A 75 -0.73 -6.23 16.65
N GLN A 76 -1.20 -5.69 15.53
CA GLN A 76 -2.64 -5.46 15.32
C GLN A 76 -3.44 -6.76 15.28
N ASN A 77 -2.90 -7.81 14.64
CA ASN A 77 -3.55 -9.12 14.60
C ASN A 77 -3.54 -9.83 15.96
N LEU A 78 -2.52 -9.59 16.79
CA LEU A 78 -2.45 -10.06 18.17
C LEU A 78 -3.54 -9.41 19.03
N ASN A 79 -3.71 -8.10 18.90
CA ASN A 79 -4.69 -7.30 19.65
C ASN A 79 -6.10 -7.25 19.01
N ARG A 80 -6.37 -8.09 18.00
CA ARG A 80 -7.65 -8.07 17.30
C ARG A 80 -8.81 -8.54 18.18
N LYS A 81 -10.00 -8.00 17.93
CA LYS A 81 -11.22 -8.43 18.64
C LYS A 81 -11.51 -9.91 18.36
N ARG A 82 -11.99 -10.64 19.38
CA ARG A 82 -12.48 -12.02 19.20
C ARG A 82 -13.54 -12.07 18.09
N ASN A 83 -13.37 -12.99 17.15
CA ASN A 83 -14.18 -13.18 15.93
C ASN A 83 -14.01 -12.10 14.83
N SER A 84 -13.06 -11.16 14.95
CA SER A 84 -12.69 -10.33 13.79
C SER A 84 -11.82 -11.12 12.81
N ARG A 85 -11.91 -10.75 11.52
CA ARG A 85 -11.07 -11.33 10.47
C ARG A 85 -9.60 -10.97 10.70
N PHE A 86 -8.71 -11.84 10.23
CA PHE A 86 -7.27 -11.58 10.18
C PHE A 86 -7.00 -10.45 9.18
N ILE A 87 -6.05 -9.57 9.53
CA ILE A 87 -5.64 -8.45 8.69
C ILE A 87 -4.44 -8.90 7.86
N ASP A 88 -4.63 -9.09 6.57
CA ASP A 88 -3.54 -9.51 5.68
C ASP A 88 -2.47 -8.42 5.55
N LEU A 89 -1.20 -8.82 5.62
CA LEU A 89 -0.05 -7.95 5.38
C LEU A 89 -0.02 -7.44 3.93
N HIS A 90 -0.18 -8.36 2.97
CA HIS A 90 -0.26 -8.04 1.56
C HIS A 90 -1.71 -7.88 1.11
N LYS A 91 -2.17 -6.64 0.99
CA LYS A 91 -3.51 -6.36 0.49
C LYS A 91 -3.55 -6.56 -1.02
N LYS A 92 -4.55 -7.33 -1.49
CA LYS A 92 -4.83 -7.43 -2.93
C LYS A 92 -5.12 -6.04 -3.47
N ARG A 93 -4.46 -5.66 -4.57
CA ARG A 93 -4.76 -4.43 -5.30
C ARG A 93 -6.23 -4.46 -5.70
N GLN A 94 -7.01 -3.52 -5.16
CA GLN A 94 -8.42 -3.40 -5.52
C GLN A 94 -8.50 -3.06 -7.02
N LYS A 95 -9.34 -3.80 -7.76
CA LYS A 95 -9.65 -3.41 -9.14
C LYS A 95 -10.32 -2.03 -9.08
N LYS A 96 -9.84 -1.08 -9.88
CA LYS A 96 -10.55 0.20 -10.03
C LYS A 96 -11.97 -0.12 -10.44
N ALA A 97 -12.96 0.47 -9.76
CA ALA A 97 -14.36 0.33 -10.15
C ALA A 97 -14.49 0.84 -11.60
N ASP A 98 -15.22 0.09 -12.43
CA ASP A 98 -15.56 0.56 -13.77
C ASP A 98 -16.60 1.68 -13.61
N VAL A 99 -16.09 2.92 -13.69
CA VAL A 99 -16.88 4.13 -13.48
C VAL A 99 -18.08 4.16 -14.42
N ASN A 100 -17.90 3.76 -15.68
CA ASN A 100 -18.96 3.76 -16.69
C ASN A 100 -20.03 2.71 -16.36
N TYR A 101 -19.61 1.51 -15.97
CA TYR A 101 -20.55 0.49 -15.50
C TYR A 101 -21.36 0.98 -14.29
N THR A 102 -20.69 1.59 -13.29
CA THR A 102 -21.39 2.08 -12.09
C THR A 102 -22.36 3.22 -12.39
N VAL A 103 -21.98 4.17 -13.25
CA VAL A 103 -22.86 5.30 -13.61
C VAL A 103 -24.07 4.79 -14.40
N ASN A 104 -23.86 3.91 -15.38
CA ASN A 104 -24.95 3.33 -16.16
C ASN A 104 -25.88 2.48 -15.29
N ALA A 105 -25.32 1.64 -14.40
CA ALA A 105 -26.11 0.84 -13.48
C ALA A 105 -26.96 1.71 -12.54
N LEU A 106 -26.40 2.79 -12.00
CA LEU A 106 -27.15 3.74 -11.15
C LEU A 106 -28.26 4.44 -11.92
N GLN A 107 -28.00 4.85 -13.16
CA GLN A 107 -29.00 5.47 -14.02
C GLN A 107 -30.16 4.49 -14.32
N THR A 108 -29.85 3.27 -14.74
CA THR A 108 -30.86 2.22 -15.00
C THR A 108 -31.67 1.86 -13.76
N ILE A 109 -31.04 1.82 -12.58
CA ILE A 109 -31.76 1.61 -11.31
C ILE A 109 -32.71 2.77 -11.04
N SER A 110 -32.25 4.02 -11.18
CA SER A 110 -33.07 5.21 -10.96
C SER A 110 -34.29 5.27 -11.90
N GLU A 111 -34.09 4.94 -13.18
CA GLU A 111 -35.15 4.89 -14.18
C GLU A 111 -36.18 3.79 -13.88
N ASN A 112 -35.72 2.60 -13.50
CA ASN A 112 -36.60 1.51 -13.07
C ASN A 112 -37.38 1.88 -11.80
N GLU A 113 -36.72 2.51 -10.82
CA GLU A 113 -37.38 2.94 -9.59
C GLU A 113 -38.43 4.04 -9.86
N ALA A 114 -38.21 4.90 -10.84
CA ALA A 114 -39.18 5.93 -11.23
C ALA A 114 -40.41 5.33 -11.94
N GLN A 115 -40.23 4.27 -12.74
CA GLN A 115 -41.31 3.64 -13.50
C GLN A 115 -42.09 2.59 -12.68
N GLU A 116 -41.38 1.72 -11.99
CA GLU A 116 -41.96 0.52 -11.36
C GLU A 116 -41.97 0.59 -9.82
N GLY A 117 -41.36 1.63 -9.24
CA GLY A 117 -41.19 1.77 -7.80
C GLY A 117 -40.19 0.78 -7.21
N LYS A 118 -40.15 0.69 -5.87
CA LYS A 118 -39.15 -0.12 -5.12
C LYS A 118 -39.62 -1.55 -4.79
N GLY A 119 -40.74 -1.99 -5.36
CA GLY A 119 -41.36 -3.28 -5.04
C GLY A 119 -40.56 -4.49 -5.52
N TRP A 120 -39.72 -4.33 -6.54
CA TRP A 120 -38.84 -5.39 -7.04
C TRP A 120 -37.78 -5.82 -6.01
N ILE A 121 -37.37 -4.90 -5.11
CA ILE A 121 -36.43 -5.19 -4.03
C ILE A 121 -37.02 -6.26 -3.11
N ASP A 122 -38.28 -6.10 -2.71
CA ASP A 122 -38.97 -7.04 -1.82
C ASP A 122 -39.14 -8.41 -2.49
N ARG A 123 -39.38 -8.45 -3.80
CA ARG A 123 -39.46 -9.70 -4.59
C ARG A 123 -38.13 -10.45 -4.62
N ILE A 124 -37.00 -9.74 -4.74
CA ILE A 124 -35.66 -10.37 -4.71
C ILE A 124 -35.39 -10.99 -3.33
N TYR A 125 -35.72 -10.29 -2.25
CA TYR A 125 -35.57 -10.82 -0.90
C TYR A 125 -36.42 -12.09 -0.71
N GLN A 126 -37.70 -12.05 -1.10
CA GLN A 126 -38.61 -13.20 -1.02
C GLN A 126 -38.13 -14.40 -1.86
N ALA A 127 -37.67 -14.17 -3.09
CA ALA A 127 -37.17 -15.23 -3.98
C ALA A 127 -35.91 -15.94 -3.41
N ASN A 128 -35.11 -15.21 -2.62
CA ASN A 128 -33.94 -15.77 -1.94
C ASN A 128 -34.27 -16.31 -0.53
N GLY A 129 -35.55 -16.39 -0.15
CA GLY A 129 -35.98 -16.86 1.18
C GLY A 129 -35.56 -15.94 2.33
N LEU A 130 -35.21 -14.69 2.04
CA LEU A 130 -34.73 -13.72 3.01
C LEU A 130 -35.80 -12.66 3.30
N SER A 131 -35.87 -12.20 4.54
CA SER A 131 -36.65 -11.00 4.87
C SER A 131 -35.80 -9.76 4.62
N ARG A 132 -36.38 -8.75 3.98
CA ARG A 132 -35.71 -7.45 3.78
C ARG A 132 -35.29 -6.86 5.14
N PRO A 133 -34.05 -6.38 5.29
CA PRO A 133 -33.62 -5.72 6.53
C PRO A 133 -34.45 -4.46 6.75
N LYS A 134 -35.14 -4.39 7.89
CA LYS A 134 -35.90 -3.20 8.29
C LYS A 134 -34.98 -2.05 8.67
N ASN A 135 -35.34 -0.84 8.25
CA ASN A 135 -34.60 0.38 8.56
C ASN A 135 -34.77 0.79 10.04
N LYS A 136 -33.90 1.67 10.55
CA LYS A 136 -33.86 2.07 11.96
C LYS A 136 -35.18 2.67 12.45
N GLU A 137 -35.87 3.42 11.59
CA GLU A 137 -37.19 4.01 11.85
C GLU A 137 -38.30 2.95 11.96
N GLU A 138 -38.29 1.93 11.10
CA GLU A 138 -39.27 0.83 11.12
C GLU A 138 -39.08 -0.07 12.35
N ARG A 139 -37.83 -0.24 12.80
CA ARG A 139 -37.52 -0.94 14.06
C ARG A 139 -37.98 -0.13 15.28
N GLY A 140 -37.91 1.20 15.24
CA GLY A 140 -38.38 2.09 16.30
C GLY A 140 -39.90 2.02 16.51
N LYS A 141 -40.68 2.02 15.43
CA LYS A 141 -42.15 1.94 15.46
C LYS A 141 -42.69 0.62 16.05
N MET A 142 -41.99 -0.49 15.86
CA MET A 142 -42.36 -1.80 16.43
C MET A 142 -42.08 -1.91 17.94
N ASN A 143 -41.09 -1.17 18.45
CA ASN A 143 -40.70 -1.20 19.86
C ASN A 143 -41.47 -0.17 20.72
N GLY A 144 -42.52 0.45 20.18
CA GLY A 144 -43.44 1.28 20.95
C GLY A 144 -42.81 2.52 21.61
N ARG A 145 -41.74 3.07 21.03
CA ARG A 145 -41.10 4.29 21.54
C ARG A 145 -41.40 5.45 20.60
N PHE A 146 -42.44 6.21 20.95
CA PHE A 146 -42.67 7.57 20.45
C PHE A 146 -41.60 8.51 21.03
#